data_AF-A0A834X368-F1
#
_entry.id   AF-A0A834X368-F1
#
_cell.length_a   1.000
_cell.length_b   1.000
_cell.length_c   1.000
_cell.angle_alpha   90.00
_cell.angle_beta   90.00
_cell.angle_gamma   90.00
#
_symmetry.space_group_name_H-M   'P 1'
#
loop_
_entity.id
_entity.type
_entity.pdbx_description
1 polymer ?
#
loop_
_entity_poly.entity_id
_entity_poly.type
_entity_poly.pdbx_seq_one_letter_code
_entity_poly.pdbx_strand_id
1 'polypeptide(L)'
;MAAAPAAAVNGIKIATSSQAYLESKALKETRPLISGLSRHFYNHGWVSGTGGSITIKLPNDFIPKSHKLIVITPSGVQKEGMEEPQDMFVLSYSGSILCGISPKPKPHLHKPPKFSDWGPLFIKAEYSRYLFNAPIKLNQLGLDWSPPNQGPIQRVQSGMRIGKELNVSTKARKSDSEINSFPRCVVLDIEGTTTPISFVTDVLFPYARDNVGRHLSATFDTPETQNDIKLLRSQVQTDLEQGVAGAVPIPPDNARKEDIIAALVANVEAMIKADRKITALKELQGHIWRTGFENNELEGIVYDDVPEALEKWHALGTKVYIYSSGSRLAQRLIFGNTNYGDLRKYLSGFFDTSVGNKRETRSYFEISESLGVDKPSNILFLTDVFQEATAAKAAGLEVMISIRPGNGPLPENHGFNTINSFLEI
;
A
#
# COMPACT_ATOMS: atom_id res chain seq x y z
N MET A 1 39.72 33.56 -10.63
CA MET A 1 38.31 33.79 -11.04
C MET A 1 37.47 32.74 -10.36
N ALA A 2 36.67 33.15 -9.36
CA ALA A 2 35.77 32.26 -8.65
C ALA A 2 34.56 31.93 -9.54
N ALA A 3 34.27 30.64 -9.73
CA ALA A 3 33.06 30.19 -10.39
C ALA A 3 31.85 30.46 -9.49
N ALA A 4 30.81 31.09 -10.04
CA ALA A 4 29.58 31.41 -9.32
C ALA A 4 28.85 30.13 -8.85
N PRO A 5 28.23 30.12 -7.66
CA PRO A 5 27.44 28.98 -7.21
C PRO A 5 26.14 28.90 -8.02
N ALA A 6 25.85 27.73 -8.57
CA ALA A 6 24.59 27.46 -9.26
C ALA A 6 23.41 27.59 -8.27
N ALA A 7 22.46 28.44 -8.62
CA ALA A 7 21.30 28.77 -7.80
C ALA A 7 20.41 27.56 -7.50
N ALA A 8 19.84 27.53 -6.30
CA ALA A 8 18.89 26.53 -5.84
C ALA A 8 17.66 26.47 -6.78
N VAL A 9 17.33 25.28 -7.27
CA VAL A 9 16.08 25.03 -7.99
C VAL A 9 15.04 24.59 -6.97
N ASN A 10 14.04 25.45 -6.71
CA ASN A 10 12.83 25.16 -5.93
C ASN A 10 13.07 24.49 -4.55
N GLY A 11 14.02 24.98 -3.75
CA GLY A 11 14.12 24.65 -2.31
C GLY A 11 14.68 23.26 -1.96
N ILE A 12 15.17 22.47 -2.92
CA ILE A 12 15.76 21.15 -2.66
C ILE A 12 17.29 21.27 -2.53
N LYS A 13 17.87 20.75 -1.44
CA LYS A 13 19.33 20.72 -1.23
C LYS A 13 19.99 19.78 -2.26
N ILE A 14 20.95 20.33 -3.03
CA ILE A 14 21.84 19.57 -3.91
C ILE A 14 22.92 18.93 -3.02
N ALA A 15 23.01 17.61 -2.99
CA ALA A 15 24.02 16.90 -2.23
C ALA A 15 25.19 16.48 -3.14
N THR A 16 26.42 16.71 -2.71
CA THR A 16 27.63 16.15 -3.33
C THR A 16 27.74 14.67 -2.99
N SER A 17 27.30 13.78 -3.88
CA SER A 17 27.42 12.32 -3.71
C SER A 17 28.47 11.71 -4.66
N SER A 18 29.18 10.70 -4.17
CA SER A 18 30.25 9.96 -4.85
C SER A 18 29.86 9.40 -6.23
N GLN A 19 30.72 9.64 -7.22
CA GLN A 19 30.58 9.29 -8.63
C GLN A 19 30.24 7.81 -8.91
N ALA A 20 30.58 6.90 -7.99
CA ALA A 20 30.42 5.46 -8.14
C ALA A 20 28.95 4.98 -8.28
N TYR A 21 27.98 5.70 -7.69
CA TYR A 21 26.56 5.29 -7.73
C TYR A 21 25.86 5.67 -9.04
N LEU A 22 26.30 6.76 -9.68
CA LEU A 22 25.79 7.23 -10.97
C LEU A 22 26.21 6.32 -12.14
N GLU A 23 27.19 5.45 -11.91
CA GLU A 23 27.68 4.50 -12.91
C GLU A 23 27.10 3.09 -12.75
N SER A 24 26.19 2.87 -11.79
CA SER A 24 25.60 1.56 -11.53
C SER A 24 24.93 0.96 -12.77
N LYS A 25 25.18 -0.33 -13.00
CA LYS A 25 24.62 -1.10 -14.13
C LYS A 25 23.09 -0.99 -14.19
N ALA A 26 22.42 -1.07 -13.04
CA ALA A 26 20.97 -0.94 -12.93
C ALA A 26 20.44 0.42 -13.42
N LEU A 27 21.13 1.53 -13.12
CA LEU A 27 20.74 2.86 -13.60
C LEU A 27 20.94 3.00 -15.12
N LYS A 28 22.03 2.43 -15.65
CA LYS A 28 22.34 2.43 -17.09
C LYS A 28 21.32 1.62 -17.90
N GLU A 29 20.80 0.52 -17.36
CA GLU A 29 19.79 -0.32 -18.00
C GLU A 29 18.36 0.24 -17.88
N THR A 30 18.03 0.88 -16.75
CA THR A 30 16.66 1.35 -16.48
C THR A 30 16.28 2.61 -17.25
N ARG A 31 17.22 3.54 -17.46
CA ARG A 31 16.95 4.81 -18.16
C ARG A 31 16.47 4.60 -19.61
N PRO A 32 17.11 3.77 -20.45
CA PRO A 32 16.59 3.45 -21.78
C PRO A 32 15.18 2.83 -21.77
N LEU A 33 14.88 1.98 -20.79
CA LEU A 33 13.57 1.34 -20.65
C LEU A 33 12.47 2.37 -20.35
N ILE A 34 12.74 3.36 -19.49
CA ILE A 34 11.81 4.46 -19.20
C ILE A 34 11.53 5.29 -20.46
N SER A 35 12.56 5.58 -21.26
CA SER A 35 12.41 6.29 -22.54
C SER A 35 11.55 5.47 -23.51
N GLY A 36 11.81 4.16 -23.64
CA GLY A 36 11.02 3.26 -24.49
C GLY A 36 9.55 3.17 -24.06
N LEU A 37 9.29 3.02 -22.75
CA LEU A 37 7.94 2.97 -22.20
C LEU A 37 7.18 4.28 -22.44
N SER A 38 7.86 5.41 -22.23
CA SER A 38 7.27 6.73 -22.51
C SER A 38 6.87 6.83 -23.98
N ARG A 39 7.74 6.41 -24.91
CA ARG A 39 7.43 6.42 -26.35
C ARG A 39 6.23 5.55 -26.70
N HIS A 40 6.12 4.36 -26.12
CA HIS A 40 4.96 3.49 -26.35
C HIS A 40 3.65 4.14 -25.88
N PHE A 41 3.63 4.70 -24.68
CA PHE A 41 2.42 5.34 -24.14
C PHE A 41 1.96 6.53 -25.00
N TYR A 42 2.90 7.29 -25.56
CA TYR A 42 2.59 8.38 -26.46
C TYR A 42 2.13 7.93 -27.85
N ASN A 43 2.82 6.95 -28.45
CA ASN A 43 2.44 6.40 -29.76
C ASN A 43 1.04 5.77 -29.75
N HIS A 44 0.61 5.21 -28.61
CA HIS A 44 -0.74 4.67 -28.42
C HIS A 44 -1.77 5.72 -27.99
N GLY A 45 -1.39 6.99 -27.89
CA GLY A 45 -2.29 8.09 -27.51
C GLY A 45 -2.77 8.05 -26.06
N TRP A 46 -2.14 7.24 -25.20
CA TRP A 46 -2.52 7.08 -23.79
C TRP A 46 -2.13 8.29 -22.93
N VAL A 47 -1.18 9.08 -23.41
CA VAL A 47 -0.71 10.31 -22.76
C VAL A 47 -0.56 11.39 -23.83
N SER A 48 -1.10 12.58 -23.58
CA SER A 48 -1.06 13.70 -24.54
C SER A 48 -0.16 14.85 -24.06
N GLY A 49 0.73 15.34 -24.93
CA GLY A 49 1.46 16.60 -24.73
C GLY A 49 2.57 16.54 -23.67
N THR A 50 2.68 17.55 -22.81
CA THR A 50 3.73 17.66 -21.77
C THR A 50 3.32 17.09 -20.41
N GLY A 51 2.11 16.51 -20.31
CA GLY A 51 1.57 15.93 -19.08
C GLY A 51 1.99 14.47 -18.88
N GLY A 52 2.22 14.07 -17.62
CA GLY A 52 2.61 12.71 -17.25
C GLY A 52 4.10 12.59 -16.94
N SER A 53 4.45 12.27 -15.69
CA SER A 53 5.80 11.92 -15.30
C SER A 53 5.87 10.44 -14.92
N ILE A 54 6.77 9.71 -15.58
CA ILE A 54 7.13 8.37 -15.15
C ILE A 54 8.20 8.48 -14.07
N THR A 55 7.97 7.78 -12.96
CA THR A 55 8.90 7.64 -11.83
C THR A 55 9.12 6.16 -11.57
N ILE A 56 10.39 5.74 -11.54
CA ILE A 56 10.77 4.37 -11.21
C ILE A 56 11.74 4.38 -10.04
N LYS A 57 11.42 3.59 -9.02
CA LYS A 57 12.34 3.24 -7.93
C LYS A 57 13.18 2.07 -8.41
N LEU A 58 14.50 2.22 -8.45
CA LEU A 58 15.40 1.17 -8.92
C LEU A 58 15.37 -0.02 -7.94
N PRO A 59 14.99 -1.23 -8.40
CA PRO A 59 15.07 -2.43 -7.58
C PRO A 59 16.54 -2.82 -7.47
N ASN A 60 17.11 -2.73 -6.27
CA ASN A 60 18.37 -3.38 -5.97
C ASN A 60 18.33 -3.84 -4.51
N ASP A 61 18.15 -5.14 -4.31
CA ASP A 61 17.91 -5.75 -3.00
C ASP A 61 19.15 -5.75 -2.11
N PHE A 62 20.32 -5.43 -2.68
CA PHE A 62 21.61 -5.37 -1.98
C PHE A 62 21.97 -3.97 -1.47
N ILE A 63 21.12 -2.96 -1.68
CA ILE A 63 21.38 -1.59 -1.27
C ILE A 63 20.45 -1.20 -0.09
N PRO A 64 20.99 -0.73 1.06
CA PRO A 64 20.18 -0.24 2.17
C PRO A 64 19.16 0.80 1.72
N LYS A 65 17.97 0.85 2.35
CA LYS A 65 16.87 1.77 1.96
C LYS A 65 17.34 3.23 1.79
N SER A 66 18.28 3.69 2.61
CA SER A 66 18.88 5.04 2.56
C SER A 66 19.65 5.36 1.27
N HIS A 67 20.01 4.35 0.49
CA HIS A 67 20.85 4.48 -0.71
C HIS A 67 20.10 4.07 -2.00
N LYS A 68 18.79 3.79 -1.93
CA LYS A 68 17.97 3.51 -3.12
C LYS A 68 17.86 4.76 -4.00
N LEU A 69 17.89 4.55 -5.32
CA LEU A 69 17.84 5.61 -6.32
C LEU A 69 16.45 5.67 -6.96
N ILE A 70 15.99 6.90 -7.23
CA ILE A 70 14.71 7.17 -7.90
C ILE A 70 14.99 7.90 -9.20
N VAL A 71 14.48 7.38 -10.32
CA VAL A 71 14.60 8.01 -11.64
C VAL A 71 13.28 8.65 -12.02
N ILE A 72 13.31 9.93 -12.39
CA ILE A 72 12.12 10.73 -12.72
C ILE A 72 12.31 11.42 -14.07
N THR A 73 11.29 11.33 -14.92
CA THR A 73 11.24 12.07 -16.18
C THR A 73 10.90 13.56 -15.96
N PRO A 74 11.52 14.50 -16.71
CA PRO A 74 11.32 15.95 -16.53
C PRO A 74 9.91 16.40 -16.89
N SER A 75 9.39 17.41 -16.19
CA SER A 75 8.13 18.05 -16.56
C SER A 75 8.33 19.08 -17.68
N GLY A 76 7.31 19.26 -18.53
CA GLY A 76 7.32 20.27 -19.58
C GLY A 76 8.08 19.88 -20.86
N VAL A 77 8.51 18.62 -20.98
CA VAL A 77 9.15 18.06 -22.19
C VAL A 77 8.21 17.03 -22.82
N GLN A 78 8.08 17.09 -24.15
CA GLN A 78 7.46 16.03 -24.94
C GLN A 78 8.29 14.74 -24.80
N LYS A 79 7.72 13.72 -24.14
CA LYS A 79 8.45 12.51 -23.75
C LYS A 79 8.87 11.67 -24.95
N GLU A 80 8.16 11.81 -26.06
CA GLU A 80 8.49 11.25 -27.37
C GLU A 80 9.86 11.75 -27.89
N GLY A 81 10.30 12.94 -27.48
CA GLY A 81 11.59 13.54 -27.83
C GLY A 81 12.73 13.26 -26.84
N MET A 82 12.52 12.42 -25.83
CA MET A 82 13.58 11.98 -24.90
C MET A 82 14.44 10.88 -25.54
N GLU A 83 15.42 11.29 -26.32
CA GLU A 83 16.32 10.36 -27.03
C GLU A 83 17.46 9.85 -26.14
N GLU A 84 17.86 10.61 -25.12
CA GLU A 84 19.07 10.33 -24.34
C GLU A 84 18.77 10.00 -22.86
N PRO A 85 19.38 8.95 -22.28
CA PRO A 85 19.28 8.59 -20.86
C PRO A 85 19.64 9.73 -19.88
N GLN A 86 20.34 10.75 -20.36
CA GLN A 86 20.82 11.91 -19.60
C GLN A 86 19.77 13.01 -19.43
N ASP A 87 18.61 12.86 -20.08
CA ASP A 87 17.49 13.80 -19.99
C ASP A 87 16.57 13.53 -18.77
N MET A 88 17.01 12.69 -17.80
CA MET A 88 16.24 12.30 -16.61
C MET A 88 16.87 12.78 -15.31
N PHE A 89 16.04 13.08 -14.31
CA PHE A 89 16.49 13.37 -12.95
C PHE A 89 16.72 12.08 -12.17
N VAL A 90 17.81 12.02 -11.41
CA VAL A 90 18.06 10.95 -10.43
C VAL A 90 18.08 11.55 -9.04
N LEU A 91 17.28 10.98 -8.17
CA LEU A 91 17.15 11.39 -6.77
C LEU A 91 17.68 10.31 -5.83
N SER A 92 18.14 10.74 -4.66
CA SER A 92 18.28 9.86 -3.50
C SER A 92 16.91 9.45 -2.97
N TYR A 93 16.89 8.41 -2.15
CA TYR A 93 15.69 8.01 -1.40
C TYR A 93 15.14 9.14 -0.50
N SER A 94 16.00 10.02 0.00
CA SER A 94 15.62 11.20 0.78
C SER A 94 15.06 12.37 -0.06
N GLY A 95 15.01 12.23 -1.39
CA GLY A 95 14.47 13.25 -2.30
C GLY A 95 15.46 14.31 -2.76
N SER A 96 16.76 14.16 -2.45
CA SER A 96 17.80 15.08 -2.92
C SER A 96 18.16 14.76 -4.38
N ILE A 97 18.28 15.78 -5.23
CA ILE A 97 18.72 15.61 -6.62
C ILE A 97 20.20 15.23 -6.64
N LEU A 98 20.51 14.01 -7.10
CA LEU A 98 21.87 13.48 -7.23
C LEU A 98 22.44 13.71 -8.63
N CYS A 99 21.59 13.71 -9.66
CA CYS A 99 21.97 14.05 -11.02
C CYS A 99 20.80 14.75 -11.71
N GLY A 100 21.07 15.95 -12.24
CA GLY A 100 20.15 16.73 -13.05
C GLY A 100 20.54 16.70 -14.53
N ILE A 101 19.62 17.19 -15.36
CA ILE A 101 19.78 17.23 -16.82
C ILE A 101 20.97 18.13 -17.20
N SER A 102 21.77 17.69 -18.17
CA SER A 102 22.89 18.47 -18.68
C SER A 102 22.38 19.80 -19.27
N PRO A 103 22.99 20.96 -18.95
CA PRO A 103 22.43 22.29 -19.22
C PRO A 103 22.51 22.73 -20.69
N LYS A 104 22.80 21.83 -21.65
CA LYS A 104 22.86 22.21 -23.05
C LYS A 104 21.43 22.37 -23.60
N PRO A 105 21.04 23.58 -24.04
CA PRO A 105 19.74 23.77 -24.66
C PRO A 105 19.72 22.99 -25.98
N LYS A 106 18.87 21.95 -26.04
CA LYS A 106 18.57 21.29 -27.31
C LYS A 106 17.79 22.28 -28.18
N PRO A 107 18.11 22.43 -29.48
CA PRO A 107 17.59 23.53 -30.31
C PRO A 107 16.06 23.54 -30.51
N HIS A 108 15.37 22.47 -30.11
CA HIS A 108 13.92 22.25 -30.27
C HIS A 108 13.09 22.51 -28.99
N LEU A 109 13.71 22.95 -27.88
CA LEU A 109 13.02 23.17 -26.60
C LEU A 109 12.88 24.67 -26.28
N HIS A 110 11.63 25.18 -26.29
CA HIS A 110 11.33 26.59 -25.99
C HIS A 110 11.52 26.98 -24.50
N LYS A 111 11.70 26.02 -23.59
CA LYS A 111 12.00 26.25 -22.16
C LYS A 111 12.94 25.16 -21.62
N PRO A 112 13.81 25.49 -20.64
CA PRO A 112 14.65 24.49 -19.98
C PRO A 112 13.78 23.47 -19.24
N PRO A 113 14.15 22.18 -19.26
CA PRO A 113 13.38 21.13 -18.58
C PRO A 113 13.35 21.38 -17.07
N LYS A 114 12.17 21.23 -16.47
CA LYS A 114 11.97 21.49 -15.04
C LYS A 114 11.70 20.21 -14.27
N PHE A 115 12.14 20.19 -13.02
CA PHE A 115 11.71 19.17 -12.08
C PHE A 115 10.20 19.28 -11.87
N SER A 116 9.49 18.15 -11.78
CA SER A 116 8.04 18.15 -11.64
C SER A 116 7.63 18.73 -10.28
N ASP A 117 6.64 19.63 -10.26
CA ASP A 117 6.07 20.19 -9.03
C ASP A 117 5.41 19.11 -8.14
N TRP A 118 5.12 17.95 -8.73
CA TRP A 118 4.62 16.75 -8.04
C TRP A 118 5.73 15.82 -7.51
N GLY A 119 7.01 16.19 -7.68
CA GLY A 119 8.18 15.40 -7.26
C GLY A 119 8.13 14.85 -5.82
N PRO A 120 7.69 15.64 -4.81
CA PRO A 120 7.54 15.16 -3.43
C PRO A 120 6.48 14.05 -3.26
N LEU A 121 5.40 14.09 -4.06
CA LEU A 121 4.32 13.09 -4.03
C LEU A 121 4.84 11.72 -4.53
N PHE A 122 5.66 11.73 -5.58
CA PHE A 122 6.19 10.50 -6.19
C PHE A 122 7.26 9.80 -5.33
N ILE A 123 7.97 10.55 -4.48
CA ILE A 123 8.91 9.97 -3.50
C ILE A 123 8.14 9.17 -2.44
N LYS A 124 7.02 9.73 -1.96
CA LYS A 124 6.15 9.13 -0.93
C LYS A 124 5.24 8.01 -1.44
N ALA A 125 4.91 7.97 -2.73
CA ALA A 125 4.12 6.90 -3.32
C ALA A 125 4.90 5.56 -3.28
N GLU A 126 4.61 4.69 -2.29
CA GLU A 126 5.01 3.27 -2.29
C GLU A 126 4.06 2.38 -3.13
N TYR A 127 2.97 2.94 -3.68
CA TYR A 127 1.82 2.17 -4.17
C TYR A 127 1.60 2.08 -5.68
N SER A 128 2.62 2.31 -6.53
CA SER A 128 2.43 2.17 -7.98
C SER A 128 2.58 0.74 -8.52
N ARG A 129 2.66 -0.29 -7.64
CA ARG A 129 2.74 -1.70 -8.05
C ARG A 129 1.42 -2.25 -8.61
N TYR A 130 0.30 -1.55 -8.38
CA TYR A 130 -1.03 -1.98 -8.81
C TYR A 130 -1.41 -1.59 -10.26
N LEU A 131 -0.94 -0.43 -10.75
CA LEU A 131 -1.34 0.07 -12.08
C LEU A 131 -0.73 -0.71 -13.26
N PHE A 132 0.42 -1.36 -13.07
CA PHE A 132 1.11 -2.08 -14.15
C PHE A 132 0.85 -3.60 -14.17
N ASN A 133 0.38 -4.19 -13.07
CA ASN A 133 0.15 -5.63 -13.03
C ASN A 133 -1.07 -6.07 -13.86
N ALA A 134 -2.12 -5.24 -13.93
CA ALA A 134 -3.31 -5.56 -14.71
C ALA A 134 -3.04 -5.60 -16.23
N PRO A 135 -2.37 -4.60 -16.85
CA PRO A 135 -1.99 -4.66 -18.26
C PRO A 135 -1.03 -5.82 -18.60
N ILE A 136 -0.08 -6.13 -17.72
CA ILE A 136 0.87 -7.25 -17.92
C ILE A 136 0.13 -8.60 -17.93
N LYS A 137 -0.81 -8.79 -17.00
CA LYS A 137 -1.67 -10.00 -16.96
C LYS A 137 -2.59 -10.10 -18.18
N LEU A 138 -3.15 -8.98 -18.65
CA LEU A 138 -4.00 -8.95 -19.84
C LEU A 138 -3.22 -9.33 -21.12
N ASN A 139 -1.97 -8.86 -21.26
CA ASN A 139 -1.09 -9.26 -22.36
C ASN A 139 -0.70 -10.75 -22.28
N GLN A 140 -0.36 -11.26 -21.08
CA GLN A 140 -0.07 -12.68 -20.88
C GLN A 140 -1.26 -13.61 -21.20
N LEU A 141 -2.48 -13.09 -21.13
CA LEU A 141 -3.72 -13.80 -21.46
C LEU A 141 -4.15 -13.66 -22.94
N GLY A 142 -3.35 -12.98 -23.77
CA GLY A 142 -3.62 -12.85 -25.21
C GLY A 142 -4.83 -11.99 -25.57
N LEU A 143 -5.30 -11.14 -24.65
CA LEU A 143 -6.46 -10.28 -24.87
C LEU A 143 -6.04 -9.00 -25.61
N ASP A 144 -6.75 -8.69 -26.70
CA ASP A 144 -6.54 -7.47 -27.49
C ASP A 144 -6.80 -6.23 -26.63
N TRP A 145 -5.79 -5.37 -26.53
CA TRP A 145 -5.74 -4.18 -25.69
C TRP A 145 -6.01 -2.90 -26.49
N SER A 146 -6.41 -3.02 -27.75
CA SER A 146 -6.81 -1.89 -28.57
C SER A 146 -8.02 -1.18 -27.93
N PRO A 147 -7.96 0.13 -27.64
CA PRO A 147 -9.14 0.86 -27.20
C PRO A 147 -10.21 0.82 -28.30
N PRO A 148 -11.51 0.74 -27.97
CA PRO A 148 -12.56 0.84 -28.99
C PRO A 148 -12.38 2.16 -29.75
N ASN A 149 -12.41 2.12 -31.08
CA ASN A 149 -12.22 3.25 -32.00
C ASN A 149 -12.91 4.53 -31.49
N GLN A 150 -12.17 5.37 -30.76
CA GLN A 150 -12.52 6.76 -30.55
C GLN A 150 -11.78 7.56 -31.61
N GLY A 151 -12.53 8.02 -32.62
CA GLY A 151 -12.02 8.88 -33.67
C GLY A 151 -11.39 10.17 -33.12
N PRO A 152 -10.60 10.89 -33.93
CA PRO A 152 -9.85 12.06 -33.46
C PRO A 152 -10.77 13.13 -32.88
N ILE A 153 -10.52 13.50 -31.63
CA ILE A 153 -11.18 14.59 -30.91
C ILE A 153 -10.97 15.89 -31.71
N GLN A 154 -12.04 16.43 -32.30
CA GLN A 154 -11.99 17.67 -33.06
C GLN A 154 -11.60 18.84 -32.17
N ARG A 155 -10.53 19.53 -32.58
CA ARG A 155 -9.99 20.73 -31.95
C ARG A 155 -10.90 21.91 -32.31
N VAL A 156 -11.77 22.34 -31.40
CA VAL A 156 -12.55 23.58 -31.59
C VAL A 156 -11.60 24.78 -31.45
N GLN A 157 -11.17 25.34 -32.58
CA GLN A 157 -10.60 26.69 -32.64
C GLN A 157 -11.75 27.71 -32.62
N SER A 158 -11.95 28.42 -31.52
CA SER A 158 -12.83 29.60 -31.51
C SER A 158 -12.01 30.86 -31.72
N GLY A 159 -11.97 31.33 -32.98
CA GLY A 159 -11.68 32.71 -33.34
C GLY A 159 -12.96 33.55 -33.27
N MET A 160 -12.86 34.70 -32.59
CA MET A 160 -13.82 35.81 -32.45
C MET A 160 -14.81 36.06 -33.61
N ARG A 161 -16.10 36.28 -33.29
CA ARG A 161 -16.84 37.55 -33.52
C ARG A 161 -18.31 37.53 -33.03
N ILE A 162 -18.58 38.48 -32.10
CA ILE A 162 -19.73 39.40 -31.98
C ILE A 162 -21.16 38.84 -31.79
N GLY A 163 -21.77 39.17 -30.64
CA GLY A 163 -23.22 39.45 -30.57
C GLY A 163 -23.92 39.13 -29.24
N LYS A 164 -24.27 40.20 -28.51
CA LYS A 164 -25.27 40.32 -27.42
C LYS A 164 -24.91 39.91 -25.98
N GLU A 165 -24.79 40.96 -25.16
CA GLU A 165 -24.99 40.97 -23.72
C GLU A 165 -26.30 40.31 -23.31
N LEU A 166 -26.25 39.50 -22.26
CA LEU A 166 -27.36 39.24 -21.34
C LEU A 166 -26.75 38.92 -19.97
N ASN A 167 -26.76 39.93 -19.09
CA ASN A 167 -26.48 39.77 -17.67
C ASN A 167 -27.55 38.89 -17.03
N VAL A 168 -27.18 37.72 -16.50
CA VAL A 168 -27.99 37.02 -15.50
C VAL A 168 -27.10 36.59 -14.35
N SER A 169 -27.16 37.39 -13.29
CA SER A 169 -26.72 37.04 -11.94
C SER A 169 -27.53 35.84 -11.45
N THR A 170 -26.86 34.76 -11.05
CA THR A 170 -27.46 33.70 -10.25
C THR A 170 -26.64 33.52 -8.97
N LYS A 171 -27.12 34.20 -7.92
CA LYS A 171 -26.92 33.82 -6.53
C LYS A 171 -27.19 32.32 -6.38
N ALA A 172 -26.16 31.52 -6.15
CA ALA A 172 -26.34 30.19 -5.59
C ALA A 172 -26.80 30.36 -4.14
N ARG A 173 -28.11 30.19 -3.92
CA ARG A 173 -28.70 30.00 -2.59
C ARG A 173 -28.05 28.78 -1.95
N LYS A 174 -27.47 28.97 -0.76
CA LYS A 174 -27.30 27.91 0.23
C LYS A 174 -28.66 27.26 0.47
N SER A 175 -28.80 25.99 0.10
CA SER A 175 -29.74 25.09 0.75
C SER A 175 -28.90 24.18 1.64
N ASP A 176 -28.68 24.64 2.87
CA ASP A 176 -28.31 23.78 3.99
C ASP A 176 -29.52 22.88 4.26
N SER A 177 -29.56 21.74 3.58
CA SER A 177 -30.30 20.57 4.03
C SER A 177 -29.24 19.54 4.39
N GLU A 178 -28.99 19.39 5.68
CA GLU A 178 -28.25 18.27 6.26
C GLU A 178 -28.98 16.97 5.90
N ILE A 179 -28.78 16.49 4.68
CA ILE A 179 -28.87 15.07 4.40
C ILE A 179 -27.71 14.49 5.20
N ASN A 180 -28.01 13.74 6.27
CA ASN A 180 -27.03 12.94 6.98
C ASN A 180 -26.24 12.16 5.94
N SER A 181 -25.06 12.67 5.59
CA SER A 181 -24.24 12.15 4.51
C SER A 181 -23.73 10.82 5.01
N PHE A 182 -24.36 9.74 4.58
CA PHE A 182 -23.88 8.38 4.83
C PHE A 182 -22.37 8.34 4.54
N PRO A 183 -21.54 7.76 5.43
CA PRO A 183 -20.10 7.83 5.28
C PRO A 183 -19.70 7.27 3.91
N ARG A 184 -18.92 8.06 3.16
CA ARG A 184 -18.46 7.65 1.83
C ARG A 184 -17.46 6.49 1.93
N CYS A 185 -16.75 6.40 3.05
CA CYS A 185 -15.78 5.35 3.33
C CYS A 185 -15.99 4.80 4.74
N VAL A 186 -15.94 3.48 4.87
CA VAL A 186 -15.95 2.78 6.16
C VAL A 186 -14.65 1.99 6.27
N VAL A 187 -13.96 2.14 7.40
CA VAL A 187 -12.77 1.35 7.75
C VAL A 187 -13.14 0.48 8.95
N LEU A 188 -12.92 -0.83 8.84
CA LEU A 188 -13.31 -1.80 9.83
C LEU A 188 -12.08 -2.45 10.45
N ASP A 189 -12.12 -2.61 11.77
CA ASP A 189 -11.27 -3.58 12.46
C ASP A 189 -11.78 -5.02 12.28
N ILE A 190 -10.93 -5.99 12.62
CA ILE A 190 -11.26 -7.43 12.55
C ILE A 190 -11.67 -7.95 13.92
N GLU A 191 -10.69 -8.14 14.81
CA GLU A 191 -10.86 -8.75 16.12
C GLU A 191 -11.82 -7.90 16.96
N GLY A 192 -12.83 -8.52 17.57
CA GLY A 192 -13.81 -7.82 18.42
C GLY A 192 -14.80 -6.92 17.67
N THR A 193 -14.69 -6.80 16.35
CA THR A 193 -15.48 -5.86 15.53
C THR A 193 -16.28 -6.56 14.44
N THR A 194 -15.60 -7.20 13.48
CA THR A 194 -16.25 -8.05 12.45
C THR A 194 -16.19 -9.53 12.80
N THR A 195 -15.18 -9.93 13.58
CA THR A 195 -14.83 -11.31 13.92
C THR A 195 -14.70 -11.43 15.45
N PRO A 196 -15.17 -12.53 16.07
CA PRO A 196 -14.95 -12.76 17.51
C PRO A 196 -13.47 -12.73 17.88
N ILE A 197 -13.14 -12.11 19.02
CA ILE A 197 -11.75 -12.08 19.54
C ILE A 197 -11.22 -13.51 19.72
N SER A 198 -12.07 -14.39 20.25
CA SER A 198 -11.76 -15.81 20.46
C SER A 198 -11.38 -16.55 19.18
N PHE A 199 -11.88 -16.14 18.01
CA PHE A 199 -11.50 -16.81 16.75
C PHE A 199 -10.01 -16.63 16.47
N VAL A 200 -9.45 -15.45 16.71
CA VAL A 200 -8.03 -15.22 16.46
C VAL A 200 -7.17 -15.89 17.54
N THR A 201 -7.54 -15.74 18.80
CA THR A 201 -6.74 -16.26 19.93
C THR A 201 -6.84 -17.76 20.11
N ASP A 202 -8.02 -18.35 19.85
CA ASP A 202 -8.33 -19.73 20.20
C ASP A 202 -8.37 -20.65 18.98
N VAL A 203 -8.44 -20.10 17.75
CA VAL A 203 -8.44 -20.87 16.50
C VAL A 203 -7.22 -20.57 15.65
N LEU A 204 -7.03 -19.32 15.18
CA LEU A 204 -5.97 -19.02 14.21
C LEU A 204 -4.56 -19.21 14.78
N PHE A 205 -4.24 -18.66 15.95
CA PHE A 205 -2.90 -18.82 16.53
C PHE A 205 -2.59 -20.26 16.95
N PRO A 206 -3.51 -20.99 17.64
CA PRO A 206 -3.30 -22.41 17.93
C PRO A 206 -3.15 -23.24 16.67
N TYR A 207 -3.93 -22.98 15.61
CA TYR A 207 -3.77 -23.67 14.33
C TYR A 207 -2.36 -23.43 13.75
N ALA A 208 -1.88 -22.19 13.71
CA ALA A 208 -0.52 -21.94 13.20
C ALA A 208 0.55 -22.69 14.01
N ARG A 209 0.42 -22.70 15.34
CA ARG A 209 1.32 -23.43 16.25
C ARG A 209 1.31 -24.94 15.99
N ASP A 210 0.13 -25.54 15.92
CA ASP A 210 -0.01 -27.00 15.86
C ASP A 210 0.27 -27.56 14.46
N ASN A 211 0.24 -26.72 13.42
CA ASN A 211 0.40 -27.12 12.03
C ASN A 211 1.74 -26.68 11.40
N VAL A 212 2.57 -25.87 12.10
CA VAL A 212 3.86 -25.38 11.58
C VAL A 212 4.79 -26.51 11.14
N GLY A 213 4.93 -27.58 11.93
CA GLY A 213 5.79 -28.71 11.58
C GLY A 213 5.31 -29.45 10.32
N ARG A 214 4.00 -29.66 10.18
CA ARG A 214 3.40 -30.31 9.01
C ARG A 214 3.58 -29.44 7.76
N HIS A 215 3.28 -28.15 7.87
CA HIS A 215 3.43 -27.18 6.77
C HIS A 215 4.88 -27.14 6.29
N LEU A 216 5.84 -26.88 7.20
CA LEU A 216 7.26 -26.86 6.85
C LEU A 216 7.75 -28.18 6.24
N SER A 217 7.26 -29.32 6.70
CA SER A 217 7.63 -30.63 6.12
C SER A 217 7.14 -30.79 4.68
N ALA A 218 5.89 -30.40 4.42
CA ALA A 218 5.23 -30.53 3.13
C ALA A 218 5.77 -29.52 2.10
N THR A 219 6.06 -28.28 2.52
CA THR A 219 6.42 -27.18 1.61
C THR A 219 7.89 -26.80 1.67
N PHE A 220 8.73 -27.53 2.42
CA PHE A 220 10.14 -27.18 2.67
C PHE A 220 10.88 -26.75 1.41
N ASP A 221 10.77 -27.54 0.34
CA ASP A 221 11.55 -27.38 -0.88
C ASP A 221 10.98 -26.30 -1.82
N THR A 222 9.86 -25.67 -1.43
CA THR A 222 9.24 -24.59 -2.20
C THR A 222 10.01 -23.28 -2.02
N PRO A 223 10.10 -22.41 -3.06
CA PRO A 223 10.76 -21.11 -2.94
C PRO A 223 10.13 -20.20 -1.87
N GLU A 224 8.81 -20.30 -1.65
CA GLU A 224 8.09 -19.50 -0.65
C GLU A 224 8.55 -19.89 0.77
N THR A 225 8.50 -21.18 1.12
CA THR A 225 8.94 -21.65 2.43
C THR A 225 10.44 -21.46 2.65
N GLN A 226 11.28 -21.60 1.62
CA GLN A 226 12.71 -21.29 1.75
C GLN A 226 12.97 -19.81 2.09
N ASN A 227 12.16 -18.89 1.54
CA ASN A 227 12.25 -17.47 1.91
C ASN A 227 11.81 -17.24 3.37
N ASP A 228 10.74 -17.90 3.82
CA ASP A 228 10.29 -17.82 5.22
C ASP A 228 11.38 -18.33 6.17
N ILE A 229 11.98 -19.49 5.86
CA ILE A 229 13.07 -20.08 6.63
C ILE A 229 14.24 -19.10 6.73
N LYS A 230 14.62 -18.45 5.61
CA LYS A 230 15.69 -17.46 5.60
C LYS A 230 15.38 -16.26 6.51
N LEU A 231 14.16 -15.73 6.46
CA LEU A 231 13.72 -14.64 7.33
C LEU A 231 13.73 -15.04 8.80
N LEU A 232 13.22 -16.24 9.12
CA LEU A 232 13.21 -16.78 10.48
C LEU A 232 14.60 -17.05 11.00
N ARG A 233 15.51 -17.59 10.19
CA ARG A 233 16.93 -17.74 10.54
C ARG A 233 17.57 -16.42 10.93
N SER A 234 17.35 -15.37 10.14
CA SER A 234 17.87 -14.03 10.44
C SER A 234 17.32 -13.51 11.76
N GLN A 235 16.02 -13.69 12.02
CA GLN A 235 15.41 -13.24 13.26
C GLN A 235 15.93 -14.04 14.47
N VAL A 236 16.00 -15.37 14.38
CA VAL A 236 16.49 -16.24 15.45
C VAL A 236 17.95 -15.94 15.78
N GLN A 237 18.77 -15.64 14.79
CA GLN A 237 20.15 -15.21 15.02
C GLN A 237 20.21 -13.93 15.86
N THR A 238 19.39 -12.92 15.52
CA THR A 238 19.28 -11.69 16.33
C THR A 238 18.75 -11.99 17.74
N ASP A 239 17.79 -12.90 17.87
CA ASP A 239 17.21 -13.27 19.15
C ASP A 239 18.22 -13.99 20.06
N LEU A 240 19.07 -14.85 19.49
CA LEU A 240 20.16 -15.53 20.19
C LEU A 240 21.22 -14.53 20.68
N GLU A 241 21.60 -13.57 19.83
CA GLU A 241 22.54 -12.50 20.19
C GLU A 241 22.00 -11.61 21.33
N GLN A 242 20.68 -11.42 21.36
CA GLN A 242 19.98 -10.66 22.40
C GLN A 242 19.64 -11.49 23.65
N GLY A 243 19.90 -12.80 23.65
CA GLY A 243 19.58 -13.69 24.76
C GLY A 243 18.07 -13.84 25.02
N VAL A 244 17.24 -13.75 23.97
CA VAL A 244 15.78 -13.90 24.08
C VAL A 244 15.45 -15.32 24.53
N ALA A 245 14.66 -15.43 25.61
CA ALA A 245 14.25 -16.72 26.15
C ALA A 245 13.46 -17.55 25.12
N GLY A 246 13.85 -18.82 24.95
CA GLY A 246 13.22 -19.76 24.03
C GLY A 246 13.80 -19.76 22.61
N ALA A 247 14.78 -18.89 22.30
CA ALA A 247 15.51 -18.95 21.04
C ALA A 247 16.45 -20.15 21.02
N VAL A 248 16.40 -20.94 19.93
CA VAL A 248 17.23 -22.15 19.73
C VAL A 248 18.00 -22.01 18.42
N PRO A 249 19.30 -22.33 18.35
CA PRO A 249 20.07 -22.26 17.11
C PRO A 249 19.48 -23.16 16.03
N ILE A 250 19.29 -22.61 14.82
CA ILE A 250 18.81 -23.36 13.67
C ILE A 250 20.03 -23.97 12.95
N PRO A 251 20.10 -25.29 12.75
CA PRO A 251 21.21 -25.96 12.05
C PRO A 251 21.48 -25.37 10.66
N PRO A 252 22.72 -25.44 10.13
CA PRO A 252 23.04 -24.94 8.79
C PRO A 252 22.26 -25.67 7.68
N ASP A 253 22.20 -25.10 6.48
CA ASP A 253 21.38 -25.62 5.37
C ASP A 253 21.81 -27.00 4.84
N ASN A 254 23.04 -27.44 5.16
CA ASN A 254 23.54 -28.77 4.85
C ASN A 254 23.17 -29.83 5.91
N ALA A 255 22.51 -29.44 7.00
CA ALA A 255 22.00 -30.36 8.01
C ALA A 255 20.78 -31.13 7.47
N ARG A 256 20.33 -32.13 8.23
CA ARG A 256 19.14 -32.89 7.87
C ARG A 256 17.91 -31.98 7.92
N LYS A 257 17.03 -32.13 6.93
CA LYS A 257 15.76 -31.41 6.82
C LYS A 257 14.93 -31.50 8.10
N GLU A 258 14.86 -32.69 8.70
CA GLU A 258 14.12 -32.92 9.95
C GLU A 258 14.65 -32.09 11.12
N ASP A 259 15.97 -31.95 11.26
CA ASP A 259 16.61 -31.20 12.34
C ASP A 259 16.37 -29.69 12.19
N ILE A 260 16.41 -29.19 10.95
CA ILE A 260 16.10 -27.79 10.63
C ILE A 260 14.65 -27.49 10.97
N ILE A 261 13.71 -28.35 10.56
CA ILE A 261 12.28 -28.19 10.84
C ILE A 261 12.04 -28.23 12.35
N ALA A 262 12.61 -29.18 13.09
CA ALA A 262 12.45 -29.27 14.53
C ALA A 262 12.91 -27.99 15.25
N ALA A 263 14.06 -27.43 14.86
CA ALA A 263 14.54 -26.17 15.40
C ALA A 263 13.63 -24.98 15.05
N LEU A 264 13.11 -24.91 13.83
CA LEU A 264 12.17 -23.87 13.41
C LEU A 264 10.85 -23.95 14.20
N VAL A 265 10.29 -25.16 14.36
CA VAL A 265 9.08 -25.39 15.14
C VAL A 265 9.26 -24.89 16.57
N ALA A 266 10.35 -25.27 17.25
CA ALA A 266 10.63 -24.84 18.62
C ALA A 266 10.71 -23.30 18.74
N ASN A 267 11.39 -22.63 17.79
CA ASN A 267 11.46 -21.17 17.79
C ASN A 267 10.09 -20.53 17.52
N VAL A 268 9.33 -21.02 16.55
CA VAL A 268 8.00 -20.48 16.22
C VAL A 268 7.04 -20.64 17.40
N GLU A 269 7.02 -21.82 18.04
CA GLU A 269 6.21 -22.07 19.24
C GLU A 269 6.59 -21.10 20.38
N ALA A 270 7.88 -20.89 20.62
CA ALA A 270 8.35 -19.94 21.62
C ALA A 270 7.94 -18.49 21.29
N MET A 271 8.04 -18.07 20.02
CA MET A 271 7.63 -16.74 19.58
C MET A 271 6.12 -16.52 19.71
N ILE A 272 5.29 -17.52 19.37
CA ILE A 272 3.84 -17.47 19.54
C ILE A 272 3.47 -17.42 21.02
N LYS A 273 4.08 -18.27 21.85
CA LYS A 273 3.83 -18.31 23.30
C LYS A 273 4.17 -16.97 23.98
N ALA A 274 5.15 -16.25 23.47
CA ALA A 274 5.56 -14.94 23.97
C ALA A 274 4.84 -13.76 23.27
N ASP A 275 3.80 -14.00 22.46
CA ASP A 275 3.06 -12.99 21.68
C ASP A 275 3.97 -12.00 20.93
N ARG A 276 5.04 -12.52 20.31
CA ARG A 276 6.04 -11.67 19.67
C ARG A 276 5.56 -11.22 18.29
N LYS A 277 5.48 -9.90 18.11
CA LYS A 277 5.02 -9.27 16.86
C LYS A 277 6.15 -9.14 15.84
N ILE A 278 6.60 -10.27 15.31
CA ILE A 278 7.74 -10.36 14.38
C ILE A 278 7.25 -10.50 12.93
N THR A 279 7.83 -9.73 12.00
CA THR A 279 7.49 -9.80 10.57
C THR A 279 7.69 -11.20 10.00
N ALA A 280 8.84 -11.84 10.25
CA ALA A 280 9.13 -13.19 9.76
C ALA A 280 8.11 -14.24 10.23
N LEU A 281 7.66 -14.15 11.49
CA LEU A 281 6.62 -15.03 12.01
C LEU A 281 5.28 -14.79 11.31
N LYS A 282 4.88 -13.54 11.11
CA LYS A 282 3.61 -13.18 10.46
C LYS A 282 3.52 -13.67 9.02
N GLU A 283 4.61 -13.63 8.27
CA GLU A 283 4.66 -14.17 6.89
C GLU A 283 4.41 -15.69 6.90
N LEU A 284 5.17 -16.44 7.72
CA LEU A 284 4.99 -17.89 7.83
C LEU A 284 3.57 -18.26 8.32
N GLN A 285 3.05 -17.57 9.33
CA GLN A 285 1.68 -17.77 9.81
C GLN A 285 0.65 -17.58 8.69
N GLY A 286 0.84 -16.57 7.84
CA GLY A 286 0.01 -16.34 6.66
C GLY A 286 0.00 -17.52 5.68
N HIS A 287 1.15 -18.16 5.45
CA HIS A 287 1.25 -19.34 4.58
C HIS A 287 0.66 -20.60 5.20
N ILE A 288 0.83 -20.79 6.51
CA ILE A 288 0.19 -21.89 7.24
C ILE A 288 -1.33 -21.74 7.20
N TRP A 289 -1.86 -20.55 7.49
CA TRP A 289 -3.29 -20.28 7.40
C TRP A 289 -3.82 -20.49 5.98
N ARG A 290 -3.07 -20.06 4.95
CA ARG A 290 -3.45 -20.31 3.54
C ARG A 290 -3.69 -21.79 3.30
N THR A 291 -2.77 -22.64 3.76
CA THR A 291 -2.90 -24.10 3.66
C THR A 291 -4.15 -24.60 4.38
N GLY A 292 -4.42 -24.11 5.59
CA GLY A 292 -5.60 -24.50 6.36
C GLY A 292 -6.93 -24.11 5.72
N PHE A 293 -7.00 -22.90 5.16
CA PHE A 293 -8.18 -22.45 4.41
C PHE A 293 -8.37 -23.23 3.10
N GLU A 294 -7.30 -23.46 2.33
CA GLU A 294 -7.35 -24.23 1.08
C GLU A 294 -7.76 -25.69 1.29
N ASN A 295 -7.37 -26.28 2.43
CA ASN A 295 -7.75 -27.64 2.81
C ASN A 295 -9.12 -27.73 3.50
N ASN A 296 -9.83 -26.61 3.70
CA ASN A 296 -11.06 -26.53 4.49
C ASN A 296 -10.89 -27.01 5.96
N GLU A 297 -9.69 -26.88 6.51
CA GLU A 297 -9.42 -27.12 7.94
C GLU A 297 -9.70 -25.86 8.78
N LEU A 298 -9.71 -24.70 8.13
CA LEU A 298 -10.08 -23.41 8.70
C LEU A 298 -11.26 -22.81 7.94
N GLU A 299 -12.18 -22.20 8.69
CA GLU A 299 -13.27 -21.39 8.17
C GLU A 299 -13.26 -20.04 8.89
N GLY A 300 -13.40 -18.95 8.14
CA GLY A 300 -13.39 -17.59 8.67
C GLY A 300 -14.70 -17.30 9.37
N ILE A 301 -14.67 -16.92 10.64
CA ILE A 301 -15.90 -16.60 11.38
C ILE A 301 -16.09 -15.09 11.40
N VAL A 302 -17.26 -14.61 10.96
CA VAL A 302 -17.70 -13.23 11.15
C VAL A 302 -19.06 -13.20 11.86
N TYR A 303 -19.37 -12.10 12.53
CA TYR A 303 -20.69 -11.92 13.16
C TYR A 303 -21.81 -11.88 12.11
N ASP A 304 -23.00 -12.38 12.48
CA ASP A 304 -24.12 -12.60 11.56
C ASP A 304 -24.64 -11.32 10.87
N ASP A 305 -24.45 -10.16 11.51
CA ASP A 305 -24.84 -8.86 10.97
C ASP A 305 -23.85 -8.28 9.94
N VAL A 306 -22.61 -8.79 9.91
CA VAL A 306 -21.54 -8.24 9.07
C VAL A 306 -21.82 -8.42 7.57
N PRO A 307 -22.19 -9.61 7.06
CA PRO A 307 -22.46 -9.79 5.63
C PRO A 307 -23.58 -8.88 5.11
N GLU A 308 -24.69 -8.79 5.85
CA GLU A 308 -25.84 -7.96 5.48
C GLU A 308 -25.47 -6.47 5.46
N ALA A 309 -24.75 -5.98 6.48
CA ALA A 309 -24.28 -4.61 6.51
C ALA A 309 -23.31 -4.28 5.36
N LEU A 310 -22.35 -5.17 5.08
CA LEU A 310 -21.41 -5.01 3.97
C LEU A 310 -22.13 -4.94 2.62
N GLU A 311 -23.13 -5.79 2.40
CA GLU A 311 -23.94 -5.78 1.20
C GLU A 311 -24.75 -4.49 1.05
N LYS A 312 -25.41 -4.04 2.12
CA LYS A 312 -26.14 -2.76 2.16
C LYS A 312 -25.24 -1.58 1.84
N TRP A 313 -24.06 -1.49 2.48
CA TRP A 313 -23.11 -0.41 2.24
C TRP A 313 -22.56 -0.45 0.81
N HIS A 314 -22.30 -1.64 0.27
CA HIS A 314 -21.87 -1.80 -1.11
C HIS A 314 -22.94 -1.33 -2.10
N ALA A 315 -24.21 -1.69 -1.88
CA ALA A 315 -25.35 -1.26 -2.70
C ALA A 315 -25.57 0.27 -2.66
N LEU A 316 -25.25 0.90 -1.54
CA LEU A 316 -25.26 2.37 -1.39
C LEU A 316 -24.03 3.07 -2.00
N GLY A 317 -23.05 2.30 -2.52
CA GLY A 317 -21.83 2.82 -3.11
C GLY A 317 -20.74 3.21 -2.09
N THR A 318 -20.92 2.90 -0.82
CA THR A 318 -19.92 3.12 0.24
C THR A 318 -18.73 2.18 0.04
N LYS A 319 -17.52 2.73 0.16
CA LYS A 319 -16.29 1.94 0.05
C LYS A 319 -15.88 1.42 1.42
N VAL A 320 -15.76 0.11 1.55
CA VAL A 320 -15.39 -0.54 2.81
C VAL A 320 -13.95 -1.03 2.75
N TYR A 321 -13.17 -0.76 3.79
CA TYR A 321 -11.77 -1.15 3.92
C TYR A 321 -11.56 -1.86 5.26
N ILE A 322 -10.54 -2.71 5.33
CA ILE A 322 -10.15 -3.36 6.58
C ILE A 322 -8.85 -2.73 7.09
N TYR A 323 -8.72 -2.53 8.40
CA TYR A 323 -7.45 -2.17 9.05
C TYR A 323 -7.21 -3.04 10.28
N SER A 324 -6.23 -3.93 10.21
CA SER A 324 -5.93 -4.89 11.29
C SER A 324 -4.42 -5.07 11.50
N SER A 325 -4.02 -5.56 12.67
CA SER A 325 -2.63 -5.94 12.96
C SER A 325 -2.16 -7.19 12.21
N GLY A 326 -3.10 -8.01 11.72
CA GLY A 326 -2.82 -9.14 10.84
C GLY A 326 -2.32 -8.68 9.47
N SER A 327 -1.48 -9.50 8.83
CA SER A 327 -0.99 -9.20 7.47
C SER A 327 -2.14 -9.14 6.47
N ARG A 328 -2.00 -8.36 5.39
CA ARG A 328 -3.03 -8.31 4.33
C ARG A 328 -3.36 -9.68 3.76
N LEU A 329 -2.39 -10.59 3.72
CA LEU A 329 -2.62 -11.97 3.31
C LEU A 329 -3.63 -12.64 4.25
N ALA A 330 -3.40 -12.57 5.57
CA ALA A 330 -4.31 -13.13 6.57
C ALA A 330 -5.71 -12.52 6.48
N GLN A 331 -5.81 -11.19 6.33
CA GLN A 331 -7.09 -10.51 6.18
C GLN A 331 -7.86 -11.02 4.94
N ARG A 332 -7.17 -11.17 3.80
CA ARG A 332 -7.77 -11.72 2.57
C ARG A 332 -8.17 -13.19 2.69
N LEU A 333 -7.50 -13.96 3.54
CA LEU A 333 -7.85 -15.36 3.78
C LEU A 333 -9.10 -15.46 4.65
N ILE A 334 -9.18 -14.68 5.74
CA ILE A 334 -10.35 -14.64 6.62
C ILE A 334 -11.60 -14.26 5.82
N PHE A 335 -11.61 -13.10 5.17
CA PHE A 335 -12.79 -12.62 4.43
C PHE A 335 -13.06 -13.38 3.13
N GLY A 336 -12.09 -14.14 2.62
CA GLY A 336 -12.24 -14.95 1.41
C GLY A 336 -12.90 -16.31 1.64
N ASN A 337 -12.85 -16.81 2.87
CA ASN A 337 -13.28 -18.16 3.23
C ASN A 337 -14.18 -18.13 4.48
N THR A 338 -15.13 -17.19 4.53
CA THR A 338 -16.00 -17.05 5.71
C THR A 338 -17.09 -18.12 5.75
N ASN A 339 -17.72 -18.28 6.91
CA ASN A 339 -18.95 -19.06 7.09
C ASN A 339 -20.16 -18.55 6.25
N TYR A 340 -20.02 -17.38 5.61
CA TYR A 340 -20.97 -16.79 4.68
C TYR A 340 -20.44 -16.75 3.23
N GLY A 341 -19.35 -17.47 2.94
CA GLY A 341 -18.65 -17.49 1.66
C GLY A 341 -17.63 -16.37 1.49
N ASP A 342 -17.32 -15.99 0.25
CA ASP A 342 -16.35 -14.93 -0.03
C ASP A 342 -16.99 -13.53 0.09
N LEU A 343 -16.62 -12.79 1.15
CA LEU A 343 -17.08 -11.42 1.42
C LEU A 343 -16.18 -10.35 0.78
N ARG A 344 -15.05 -10.72 0.17
CA ARG A 344 -14.11 -9.75 -0.42
C ARG A 344 -14.71 -8.94 -1.56
N LYS A 345 -15.79 -9.43 -2.19
CA LYS A 345 -16.57 -8.69 -3.19
C LYS A 345 -17.11 -7.35 -2.68
N TYR A 346 -17.35 -7.23 -1.37
CA TYR A 346 -17.83 -5.99 -0.75
C TYR A 346 -16.68 -5.09 -0.27
N LEU A 347 -15.45 -5.60 -0.21
CA LEU A 347 -14.28 -4.89 0.31
C LEU A 347 -13.48 -4.22 -0.81
N SER A 348 -13.07 -2.98 -0.56
CA SER A 348 -12.31 -2.14 -1.50
C SER A 348 -10.80 -2.17 -1.24
N GLY A 349 -10.35 -2.64 -0.07
CA GLY A 349 -8.93 -2.75 0.23
C GLY A 349 -8.62 -3.16 1.67
N PHE A 350 -7.34 -3.36 1.94
CA PHE A 350 -6.81 -3.86 3.21
C PHE A 350 -5.59 -3.03 3.63
N PHE A 351 -5.61 -2.56 4.87
CA PHE A 351 -4.50 -1.90 5.56
C PHE A 351 -4.00 -2.81 6.68
N ASP A 352 -2.69 -2.82 6.88
CA ASP A 352 -2.02 -3.54 7.96
C ASP A 352 -1.01 -2.62 8.64
N THR A 353 -0.21 -3.16 9.56
CA THR A 353 0.81 -2.38 10.29
C THR A 353 1.88 -1.76 9.41
N SER A 354 1.89 -2.01 8.09
CA SER A 354 2.79 -1.31 7.16
C SER A 354 2.43 0.17 7.03
N VAL A 355 1.17 0.56 7.28
CA VAL A 355 0.74 1.97 7.31
C VAL A 355 1.12 2.67 8.62
N GLY A 356 1.32 1.88 9.68
CA GLY A 356 1.63 2.34 11.03
C GLY A 356 0.90 1.53 12.10
N ASN A 357 1.20 1.80 13.37
CA ASN A 357 0.54 1.14 14.50
C ASN A 357 -0.89 1.68 14.67
N LYS A 358 -1.86 0.79 14.96
CA LYS A 358 -3.28 1.15 15.11
C LYS A 358 -3.56 2.12 16.27
N ARG A 359 -2.65 2.25 17.23
CA ARG A 359 -2.76 3.20 18.35
C ARG A 359 -2.11 4.55 18.08
N GLU A 360 -1.53 4.75 16.90
CA GLU A 360 -0.88 5.98 16.50
C GLU A 360 -1.78 6.79 15.57
N THR A 361 -2.04 8.05 15.94
CA THR A 361 -2.83 9.00 15.13
C THR A 361 -2.29 9.14 13.70
N ARG A 362 -0.96 9.05 13.53
CA ARG A 362 -0.31 9.14 12.21
C ARG A 362 -0.81 8.08 11.24
N SER A 363 -1.09 6.86 11.69
CA SER A 363 -1.56 5.77 10.83
C SER A 363 -2.88 6.12 10.15
N TYR A 364 -3.79 6.79 10.86
CA TYR A 364 -5.09 7.22 10.33
C TYR A 364 -4.98 8.42 9.38
N PHE A 365 -4.01 9.31 9.59
CA PHE A 365 -3.68 10.34 8.60
C PHE A 365 -3.20 9.70 7.30
N GLU A 366 -2.27 8.74 7.36
CA GLU A 366 -1.77 8.04 6.17
C GLU A 366 -2.88 7.22 5.48
N ILE A 367 -3.81 6.63 6.23
CA ILE A 367 -5.02 5.98 5.67
C ILE A 367 -5.89 7.01 4.95
N SER A 368 -6.19 8.15 5.57
CA SER A 368 -7.01 9.21 4.96
C SER A 368 -6.41 9.71 3.64
N GLU A 369 -5.11 9.95 3.61
CA GLU A 369 -4.36 10.34 2.41
C GLU A 369 -4.39 9.23 1.35
N SER A 370 -4.20 7.97 1.75
CA SER A 370 -4.22 6.81 0.84
C SER A 370 -5.59 6.59 0.20
N LEU A 371 -6.66 6.89 0.93
CA LEU A 371 -8.04 6.81 0.44
C LEU A 371 -8.42 8.01 -0.42
N GLY A 372 -7.67 9.11 -0.37
CA GLY A 372 -7.91 10.31 -1.17
C GLY A 372 -9.23 11.01 -0.83
N VAL A 373 -9.65 10.97 0.44
CA VAL A 373 -10.86 11.67 0.89
C VAL A 373 -10.57 13.16 1.12
N ASP A 374 -11.52 14.04 0.76
CA ASP A 374 -11.36 15.49 0.96
C ASP A 374 -11.30 15.89 2.44
N LYS A 375 -11.99 15.15 3.30
CA LYS A 375 -12.07 15.37 4.74
C LYS A 375 -11.93 14.04 5.47
N PRO A 376 -11.07 13.92 6.49
CA PRO A 376 -10.96 12.70 7.31
C PRO A 376 -12.30 12.29 7.95
N SER A 377 -13.17 13.26 8.26
CA SER A 377 -14.53 13.01 8.80
C SER A 377 -15.47 12.27 7.84
N ASN A 378 -15.09 12.11 6.56
CA ASN A 378 -15.85 11.29 5.61
C ASN A 378 -15.57 9.78 5.78
N ILE A 379 -14.60 9.42 6.61
CA ILE A 379 -14.26 8.05 6.97
C ILE A 379 -14.87 7.75 8.32
N LEU A 380 -15.72 6.72 8.36
CA LEU A 380 -16.17 6.10 9.61
C LEU A 380 -15.24 4.93 9.94
N PHE A 381 -14.61 4.96 11.12
CA PHE A 381 -13.81 3.86 11.64
C PHE A 381 -14.59 3.11 12.73
N LEU A 382 -14.66 1.79 12.60
CA LEU A 382 -15.27 0.89 13.58
C LEU A 382 -14.17 0.01 14.21
N THR A 383 -14.08 0.02 15.54
CA THR A 383 -13.14 -0.79 16.34
C THR A 383 -13.74 -1.07 17.71
N ASP A 384 -13.34 -2.15 18.37
CA ASP A 384 -13.65 -2.42 19.78
C ASP A 384 -12.64 -1.75 20.74
N VAL A 385 -11.46 -1.37 20.23
CA VAL A 385 -10.34 -0.91 21.06
C VAL A 385 -10.39 0.61 21.28
N PHE A 386 -10.60 1.02 22.53
CA PHE A 386 -10.67 2.44 22.92
C PHE A 386 -9.45 3.27 22.50
N GLN A 387 -8.24 2.73 22.61
CA GLN A 387 -7.01 3.46 22.22
C GLN A 387 -6.94 3.69 20.70
N GLU A 388 -7.46 2.76 19.90
CA GLU A 388 -7.53 2.92 18.45
C GLU A 388 -8.58 3.96 18.07
N ALA A 389 -9.75 3.91 18.72
CA ALA A 389 -10.80 4.91 18.57
C ALA A 389 -10.30 6.33 18.88
N THR A 390 -9.54 6.48 19.98
CA THR A 390 -8.92 7.75 20.38
C THR A 390 -7.92 8.25 19.33
N ALA A 391 -7.06 7.36 18.82
CA ALA A 391 -6.08 7.69 17.81
C ALA A 391 -6.73 8.11 16.47
N ALA A 392 -7.78 7.42 16.04
CA ALA A 392 -8.54 7.75 14.84
C ALA A 392 -9.28 9.09 14.97
N LYS A 393 -9.93 9.34 16.11
CA LYS A 393 -10.63 10.61 16.35
C LYS A 393 -9.68 11.79 16.39
N ALA A 394 -8.49 11.62 16.96
CA ALA A 394 -7.43 12.64 16.94
C ALA A 394 -6.93 12.94 15.51
N ALA A 395 -7.08 12.02 14.55
CA ALA A 395 -6.78 12.24 13.13
C ALA A 395 -7.96 12.87 12.36
N GLY A 396 -9.09 13.10 13.02
CA GLY A 396 -10.29 13.75 12.46
C GLY A 396 -11.28 12.80 11.82
N LEU A 397 -11.13 11.48 11.98
CA LEU A 397 -12.10 10.50 11.48
C LEU A 397 -13.37 10.51 12.33
N GLU A 398 -14.49 10.08 11.74
CA GLU A 398 -15.64 9.65 12.52
C GLU A 398 -15.39 8.25 13.07
N VAL A 399 -15.84 8.00 14.30
CA VAL A 399 -15.48 6.78 15.04
C VAL A 399 -16.69 6.29 15.81
N MET A 400 -16.97 4.99 15.71
CA MET A 400 -17.90 4.31 16.61
C MET A 400 -17.23 3.05 17.18
N ILE A 401 -17.51 2.77 18.45
CA ILE A 401 -16.96 1.59 19.12
C ILE A 401 -17.92 0.42 18.97
N SER A 402 -17.42 -0.72 18.49
CA SER A 402 -18.19 -1.96 18.41
C SER A 402 -18.17 -2.67 19.76
N ILE A 403 -19.36 -2.93 20.30
CA ILE A 403 -19.55 -3.72 21.52
C ILE A 403 -20.01 -5.10 21.09
N ARG A 404 -19.13 -6.10 21.27
CA ARG A 404 -19.40 -7.50 20.95
C ARG A 404 -19.15 -8.40 22.15
N PRO A 405 -19.75 -9.61 22.18
CA PRO A 405 -19.46 -10.59 23.21
C PRO A 405 -17.97 -10.90 23.29
N GLY A 406 -17.39 -10.77 24.50
CA GLY A 406 -15.97 -11.01 24.75
C GLY A 406 -15.06 -9.78 24.67
N ASN A 407 -15.58 -8.63 24.23
CA ASN A 407 -14.81 -7.38 24.24
C ASN A 407 -14.50 -6.92 25.67
N GLY A 408 -13.35 -6.27 25.85
CA GLY A 408 -12.94 -5.71 27.14
C GLY A 408 -13.85 -4.56 27.59
N PRO A 409 -13.87 -4.24 28.91
CA PRO A 409 -14.66 -3.12 29.40
C PRO A 409 -14.15 -1.79 28.86
N LEU A 410 -15.07 -0.90 28.50
CA LEU A 410 -14.75 0.47 28.10
C LEU A 410 -14.65 1.38 29.34
N PRO A 411 -13.79 2.42 29.31
CA PRO A 411 -13.78 3.43 30.37
C PRO A 411 -15.13 4.14 30.50
N GLU A 412 -15.53 4.48 31.72
CA GLU A 412 -16.73 5.29 31.94
C GLU A 412 -16.61 6.65 31.23
N ASN A 413 -17.70 7.13 30.63
CA ASN A 413 -17.76 8.42 29.93
C ASN A 413 -16.71 8.59 28.82
N HIS A 414 -16.39 7.51 28.10
CA HIS A 414 -15.42 7.52 27.00
C HIS A 414 -15.77 8.46 25.83
N GLY A 415 -17.03 8.93 25.72
CA GLY A 415 -17.43 9.98 24.78
C GLY A 415 -17.54 9.55 23.30
N PHE A 416 -17.53 8.24 23.03
CA PHE A 416 -17.72 7.69 21.69
C PHE A 416 -19.13 7.12 21.53
N ASN A 417 -19.67 7.18 20.31
CA ASN A 417 -20.87 6.41 19.97
C ASN A 417 -20.53 4.92 19.98
N THR A 418 -21.48 4.09 20.41
CA THR A 418 -21.30 2.63 20.48
C THR A 418 -22.39 1.94 19.66
N ILE A 419 -22.05 0.80 19.08
CA ILE A 419 -22.99 -0.05 18.33
C ILE A 419 -22.81 -1.51 18.78
N ASN A 420 -23.89 -2.27 18.80
CA ASN A 420 -23.87 -3.71 19.08
C ASN A 420 -23.99 -4.53 17.79
N SER A 421 -24.49 -3.91 16.72
CA SER A 421 -24.63 -4.47 15.38
C SER A 421 -24.32 -3.43 14.31
N PHE A 422 -23.74 -3.85 13.19
CA PHE A 422 -23.50 -2.99 12.04
C PHE A 422 -24.79 -2.56 11.34
N LEU A 423 -25.91 -3.25 11.59
CA LEU A 423 -27.22 -2.86 11.06
C LEU A 423 -27.78 -1.58 11.69
N GLU A 424 -27.19 -1.11 12.79
CA GLU A 424 -27.51 0.18 13.41
C GLU A 424 -26.99 1.39 12.58
N ILE A 425 -26.16 1.12 11.56
CA ILE A 425 -25.64 2.09 10.58
C ILE A 425 -26.44 1.98 9.27
#